data_AF-A0A179DBP1-F1
#
_entry.id   AF-A0A179DBP1-F1
#
_cell.length_a   1.000
_cell.length_b   1.000
_cell.length_c   1.000
_cell.angle_alpha   90.00
_cell.angle_beta   90.00
_cell.angle_gamma   90.00
#
_symmetry.space_group_name_H-M   'P 1'
#
loop_
_entity.id
_entity.type
_entity.pdbx_description
1 polymer ?
#
loop_
_entity_poly.entity_id
_entity_poly.type
_entity_poly.pdbx_seq_one_letter_code
_entity_poly.pdbx_strand_id
1 'polypeptide(L)'
;MRNALISGLIIGLTTILWVFSAQKIGFYPESLLQNSEEWIIYTSLLIPFLGLHFGIKNYKTKRKNKICFTEAIFEGFKILAIGSLLSAIFSFMYLSISIYNHPIDYMEVAVIALGIGLLFTFLNALILMDPQKKLS
;
A
#
# COMPACT_ATOMS: atom_id res chain seq x y z
N MET A 1 -5.04 16.38 -4.50
CA MET A 1 -5.99 15.26 -4.68
C MET A 1 -5.69 14.44 -5.93
N ARG A 2 -5.63 15.01 -7.14
CA ARG A 2 -5.39 14.23 -8.39
C ARG A 2 -4.16 13.30 -8.33
N ASN A 3 -3.06 13.76 -7.75
CA ASN A 3 -1.84 12.95 -7.59
C ASN A 3 -2.05 11.72 -6.69
N ALA A 4 -2.56 11.95 -5.49
CA ALA A 4 -2.90 10.89 -4.56
C ALA A 4 -3.90 9.89 -5.14
N LEU A 5 -4.91 10.36 -5.88
CA LEU A 5 -5.90 9.52 -6.53
C LEU A 5 -5.27 8.58 -7.57
N ILE A 6 -4.46 9.13 -8.48
CA ILE A 6 -3.80 8.31 -9.50
C ILE A 6 -2.87 7.28 -8.85
N SER A 7 -2.06 7.71 -7.88
CA SER A 7 -1.09 6.81 -7.24
C SER A 7 -1.79 5.74 -6.39
N GLY A 8 -2.86 6.11 -5.69
CA GLY A 8 -3.69 5.18 -4.92
C GLY A 8 -4.40 4.15 -5.81
N LEU A 9 -4.94 4.57 -6.96
CA LEU A 9 -5.51 3.65 -7.94
C LEU A 9 -4.47 2.66 -8.48
N ILE A 10 -3.26 3.13 -8.80
CA ILE A 10 -2.17 2.26 -9.26
C ILE A 10 -1.85 1.22 -8.18
N ILE A 11 -1.64 1.65 -6.93
CA ILE A 11 -1.36 0.72 -5.81
C ILE A 11 -2.48 -0.29 -5.65
N GLY A 12 -3.74 0.17 -5.60
CA GLY A 12 -4.88 -0.70 -5.38
C GLY A 12 -5.04 -1.74 -6.51
N LEU A 13 -4.98 -1.30 -7.77
CA LEU A 13 -5.08 -2.21 -8.93
C LEU A 13 -3.91 -3.19 -9.00
N THR A 14 -2.68 -2.74 -8.78
CA THR A 14 -1.51 -3.63 -8.74
C THR A 14 -1.63 -4.65 -7.62
N THR A 15 -2.12 -4.24 -6.44
CA THR A 15 -2.35 -5.14 -5.31
C THR A 15 -3.43 -6.17 -5.63
N ILE A 16 -4.55 -5.76 -6.23
CA ILE A 16 -5.65 -6.67 -6.62
C ILE A 16 -5.15 -7.70 -7.64
N LEU A 17 -4.44 -7.24 -8.68
CA LEU A 17 -3.86 -8.12 -9.69
C LEU A 17 -2.86 -9.10 -9.07
N TRP A 18 -2.01 -8.62 -8.17
CA TRP A 18 -1.03 -9.44 -7.47
C TRP A 18 -1.70 -10.55 -6.63
N VAL A 19 -2.69 -10.19 -5.80
CA VAL A 19 -3.43 -11.15 -4.97
C VAL A 19 -4.12 -12.21 -5.82
N PHE A 20 -4.75 -11.80 -6.93
CA PHE A 20 -5.41 -12.74 -7.84
C PHE A 20 -4.42 -13.69 -8.53
N SER A 21 -3.25 -13.17 -8.94
CA SER A 21 -2.16 -13.98 -9.49
C SER A 21 -1.60 -14.96 -8.45
N ALA A 22 -1.38 -14.52 -7.22
CA ALA A 22 -0.88 -15.37 -6.13
C ALA A 22 -1.85 -16.53 -5.84
N GLN A 23 -3.16 -16.25 -5.76
CA GLN A 23 -4.19 -17.27 -5.55
C GLN A 23 -4.24 -18.31 -6.67
N LYS A 24 -4.06 -17.90 -7.93
CA LYS A 24 -4.01 -18.85 -9.06
C LYS A 24 -2.84 -19.82 -9.00
N ILE A 25 -1.75 -19.43 -8.35
CA ILE A 25 -0.56 -20.27 -8.17
C ILE A 25 -0.70 -21.15 -6.90
N GLY A 26 -1.81 -21.00 -6.15
CA GLY A 26 -2.11 -21.78 -4.95
C GLY A 26 -1.76 -21.07 -3.64
N PHE A 27 -1.44 -19.78 -3.67
CA PHE A 27 -1.11 -19.01 -2.47
C PHE A 27 -2.33 -18.34 -1.87
N TYR A 28 -2.67 -18.80 -0.67
CA TYR A 28 -3.79 -18.29 0.12
C TYR A 28 -3.29 -17.51 1.34
N PRO A 29 -4.08 -16.60 1.91
CA PRO A 29 -3.66 -15.82 3.07
C PRO A 29 -3.22 -16.68 4.27
N GLU A 30 -3.78 -17.89 4.46
CA GLU A 30 -3.32 -18.84 5.50
C GLU A 30 -1.86 -19.27 5.29
N SER A 31 -1.45 -19.48 4.03
CA SER A 31 -0.06 -19.87 3.69
C SER A 31 0.96 -18.76 3.98
N LEU A 32 0.53 -17.50 4.02
CA LEU A 32 1.38 -16.36 4.38
C LEU A 32 1.71 -16.32 5.88
N LEU A 33 0.81 -16.82 6.74
CA LEU A 33 1.02 -16.86 8.19
C LEU A 33 1.85 -18.10 8.63
N GLN A 34 1.86 -19.16 7.83
CA GLN A 34 2.53 -20.43 8.16
C GLN A 34 3.97 -20.57 7.64
N ASN A 35 4.63 -19.47 7.25
CA ASN A 35 6.07 -19.41 6.94
C ASN A 35 6.58 -20.25 5.75
N SER A 36 5.73 -20.76 4.86
CA SER A 36 6.24 -21.61 3.77
C SER A 36 6.95 -20.83 2.66
N GLU A 37 6.59 -19.57 2.38
CA GLU A 37 7.11 -18.84 1.21
C GLU A 37 7.39 -17.35 1.43
N GLU A 38 8.59 -17.03 1.92
CA GLU A 38 9.04 -15.66 2.26
C GLU A 38 8.99 -14.67 1.09
N TRP A 39 9.20 -15.12 -0.15
CA TRP A 39 9.27 -14.26 -1.33
C TRP A 39 7.93 -13.57 -1.64
N ILE A 40 6.80 -14.20 -1.30
CA ILE A 40 5.46 -13.64 -1.50
C ILE A 40 5.22 -12.49 -0.54
N ILE A 41 5.71 -12.62 0.69
CA ILE A 41 5.65 -11.56 1.69
C ILE A 41 6.45 -10.36 1.19
N TYR A 42 7.70 -10.55 0.77
CA TYR A 42 8.55 -9.45 0.29
C TYR A 42 7.95 -8.73 -0.94
N THR A 43 7.45 -9.47 -1.92
CA THR A 43 6.82 -8.88 -3.12
C THR A 43 5.54 -8.11 -2.77
N SER A 44 4.73 -8.64 -1.85
CA SER A 44 3.52 -7.96 -1.36
C SER A 44 3.82 -6.68 -0.58
N LEU A 45 4.97 -6.61 0.12
CA LEU A 45 5.44 -5.41 0.82
C LEU A 45 6.03 -4.36 -0.14
N LEU A 46 6.67 -4.80 -1.23
CA LEU A 46 7.28 -3.90 -2.20
C LEU A 46 6.25 -3.05 -2.94
N ILE A 47 5.08 -3.61 -3.27
CA ILE A 47 4.02 -2.88 -3.99
C ILE A 47 3.59 -1.59 -3.26
N PRO A 48 3.13 -1.63 -2.00
CA PRO A 48 2.73 -0.42 -1.28
C PRO A 48 3.93 0.49 -1.01
N PHE A 49 5.12 -0.05 -0.70
CA PHE A 49 6.31 0.77 -0.48
C PHE A 49 6.69 1.59 -1.72
N LEU A 50 6.86 0.94 -2.87
CA LEU A 50 7.23 1.60 -4.13
C LEU A 50 6.13 2.53 -4.61
N GLY A 51 4.87 2.11 -4.52
CA GLY A 51 3.74 2.95 -4.90
C GLY A 51 3.65 4.23 -4.07
N LEU A 52 3.83 4.14 -2.76
CA LEU A 52 3.92 5.31 -1.88
C LEU A 52 5.14 6.16 -2.23
N HIS A 53 6.31 5.55 -2.43
CA HIS A 53 7.54 6.25 -2.79
C HIS A 53 7.37 7.08 -4.06
N PHE A 54 6.91 6.47 -5.16
CA PHE A 54 6.71 7.14 -6.43
C PHE A 54 5.57 8.16 -6.38
N GLY A 55 4.49 7.86 -5.65
CA GLY A 55 3.37 8.78 -5.46
C GLY A 55 3.76 10.07 -4.73
N ILE A 56 4.50 9.94 -3.62
CA ILE A 56 5.02 11.08 -2.85
C ILE A 56 6.13 11.80 -3.63
N LYS A 57 7.01 11.07 -4.33
CA LYS A 57 8.06 11.67 -5.18
C LYS A 57 7.46 12.50 -6.32
N ASN A 58 6.41 12.02 -6.99
CA ASN A 58 5.70 12.78 -8.01
C ASN A 58 5.03 14.04 -7.44
N TYR A 59 4.49 13.94 -6.20
CA TYR A 59 3.98 15.10 -5.49
C TYR A 59 5.09 16.13 -5.21
N LYS A 60 6.26 15.69 -4.76
CA LYS A 60 7.46 16.53 -4.57
C LYS A 60 7.88 17.21 -5.88
N THR A 61 7.90 16.49 -7.01
CA THR A 61 8.22 17.08 -8.32
C THR A 61 7.24 18.19 -8.72
N LYS A 62 5.94 18.01 -8.46
CA LYS A 62 4.91 19.05 -8.68
C LYS A 62 5.06 20.26 -7.75
N ARG A 63 5.77 20.10 -6.63
CA ARG A 63 6.11 21.16 -5.66
C ARG A 63 7.51 21.74 -5.86
N LYS A 64 8.04 21.70 -7.08
CA LYS A 64 9.40 22.20 -7.42
C LYS A 64 10.50 21.51 -6.61
N ASN A 65 10.34 20.21 -6.37
CA ASN A 65 11.25 19.38 -5.58
C ASN A 65 11.45 19.86 -4.13
N LYS A 66 10.44 20.51 -3.54
CA LYS A 66 10.44 20.91 -2.14
C LYS A 66 9.23 20.34 -1.42
N ILE A 67 9.46 19.58 -0.35
CA ILE A 67 8.39 19.02 0.47
C ILE A 67 8.81 18.93 1.94
N CYS A 68 7.91 19.34 2.83
CA CYS A 68 8.06 19.14 4.27
C CYS A 68 7.63 17.72 4.67
N PHE A 69 8.15 17.23 5.79
CA PHE A 69 7.78 15.92 6.35
C PHE A 69 6.26 15.74 6.50
N THR A 70 5.57 16.73 7.06
CA THR A 70 4.12 16.69 7.27
C THR A 70 3.35 16.65 5.95
N GLU A 71 3.77 17.41 4.94
CA GLU A 71 3.16 17.39 3.61
C GLU A 71 3.33 16.03 2.93
N ALA A 72 4.49 15.41 3.09
CA ALA A 72 4.77 14.06 2.59
C ALA A 72 3.90 13.01 3.28
N ILE A 73 3.74 13.08 4.61
CA ILE A 73 2.82 12.23 5.38
C ILE A 73 1.39 12.39 4.88
N PHE A 74 0.89 13.63 4.79
CA PHE A 74 -0.48 13.87 4.38
C PHE A 74 -0.75 13.37 2.96
N GLU A 75 0.19 13.53 2.03
CA GLU A 75 0.06 12.95 0.70
C GLU A 75 0.08 11.41 0.74
N GLY A 76 0.99 10.81 1.52
CA GLY A 76 1.03 9.36 1.71
C GLY A 76 -0.25 8.78 2.29
N PHE A 77 -0.85 9.42 3.31
CA PHE A 77 -2.14 9.00 3.86
C PHE A 77 -3.28 9.09 2.84
N LYS A 78 -3.32 10.13 2.01
CA LYS A 78 -4.31 10.20 0.93
C LYS A 78 -4.14 9.07 -0.09
N ILE A 79 -2.90 8.75 -0.46
CA ILE A 79 -2.59 7.64 -1.37
C ILE A 79 -3.03 6.31 -0.73
N LEU A 80 -2.64 6.08 0.51
CA LEU A 80 -2.93 4.87 1.26
C LEU A 80 -4.44 4.68 1.48
N ALA A 81 -5.18 5.73 1.83
CA ALA A 81 -6.63 5.66 2.01
C ALA A 81 -7.34 5.24 0.71
N ILE A 82 -6.91 5.79 -0.44
CA ILE A 82 -7.50 5.45 -1.74
C ILE A 82 -7.15 4.02 -2.14
N GLY A 83 -5.88 3.62 -1.99
CA GLY A 83 -5.43 2.26 -2.32
C GLY A 83 -6.07 1.20 -1.44
N SER A 84 -6.07 1.40 -0.12
CA SER A 84 -6.66 0.48 0.86
C SER A 84 -8.17 0.34 0.68
N LEU A 85 -8.90 1.44 0.46
CA LEU A 85 -10.34 1.39 0.19
C LEU A 85 -10.64 0.56 -1.07
N LEU A 86 -9.88 0.79 -2.16
CA LEU A 86 -10.07 0.04 -3.40
C LEU A 86 -9.79 -1.45 -3.19
N SER A 87 -8.66 -1.80 -2.57
CA SER A 87 -8.31 -3.19 -2.28
C SER A 87 -9.33 -3.86 -1.35
N ALA A 88 -9.87 -3.14 -0.36
CA ALA A 88 -10.90 -3.66 0.54
C ALA A 88 -12.20 -3.99 -0.20
N ILE A 89 -12.68 -3.09 -1.07
CA ILE A 89 -13.88 -3.31 -1.89
C ILE A 89 -13.72 -4.56 -2.75
N PHE A 90 -12.61 -4.70 -3.46
CA PHE A 90 -12.37 -5.85 -4.33
C PHE A 90 -12.20 -7.15 -3.55
N SER A 91 -11.51 -7.11 -2.40
CA SER A 91 -11.38 -8.27 -1.52
C SER A 91 -12.75 -8.73 -1.02
N PHE A 92 -13.61 -7.79 -0.61
CA PHE A 92 -14.97 -8.08 -0.18
C PHE A 92 -15.84 -8.69 -1.30
N MET A 93 -15.78 -8.13 -2.51
CA MET A 93 -16.49 -8.68 -3.67
C MET A 93 -16.00 -10.08 -4.02
N TYR A 94 -14.68 -10.30 -4.01
CA TYR A 94 -14.09 -11.60 -4.27
C TYR A 94 -14.54 -12.66 -3.26
N LEU A 95 -14.57 -12.31 -1.96
CA LEU A 95 -15.03 -13.19 -0.90
C LEU A 95 -16.52 -13.52 -1.01
N SER A 96 -17.33 -12.53 -1.38
CA SER A 96 -18.77 -12.71 -1.56
C SER A 96 -19.10 -13.68 -2.71
N ILE A 97 -18.21 -13.80 -3.70
CA ILE A 97 -18.36 -14.74 -4.82
C ILE A 97 -17.73 -16.10 -4.49
N SER A 98 -16.64 -16.15 -3.70
CA SER A 98 -15.89 -17.37 -3.38
C SER A 98 -16.32 -18.06 -2.08
N ILE A 99 -17.58 -17.92 -1.66
CA ILE A 99 -18.11 -18.57 -0.44
C ILE A 99 -18.20 -20.08 -0.65
N TYR A 100 -17.08 -20.80 -0.56
CA TYR A 100 -17.00 -22.23 -0.30
C TYR A 100 -15.54 -22.52 0.10
N ASN A 101 -15.30 -22.72 1.41
CA ASN A 101 -14.26 -23.59 2.00
C ASN A 101 -13.25 -23.00 3.01
N HIS A 102 -13.04 -21.69 3.15
CA HIS A 102 -12.09 -21.19 4.17
C HIS A 102 -12.58 -19.90 4.87
N PRO A 103 -13.08 -19.97 6.12
CA PRO A 103 -13.33 -18.79 6.94
C PRO A 103 -11.98 -18.28 7.48
N ILE A 104 -11.17 -17.69 6.60
CA ILE A 104 -9.91 -17.07 6.99
C ILE A 104 -10.22 -15.78 7.76
N ASP A 105 -9.48 -15.52 8.84
CA ASP A 105 -9.54 -14.29 9.62
C ASP A 105 -8.88 -13.13 8.85
N TYR A 106 -9.51 -12.69 7.75
CA TYR A 106 -9.04 -11.59 6.88
C TYR A 106 -8.83 -10.27 7.64
N MET A 107 -9.43 -10.14 8.82
CA MET A 107 -9.30 -8.97 9.68
C MET A 107 -7.87 -8.80 10.21
N GLU A 108 -7.21 -9.89 10.63
CA GLU A 108 -5.83 -9.82 11.15
C GLU A 108 -4.85 -9.33 10.07
N VAL A 109 -4.94 -9.93 8.87
CA VAL A 109 -4.11 -9.56 7.72
C VAL A 109 -4.36 -8.12 7.31
N ALA A 110 -5.62 -7.66 7.32
CA ALA A 110 -5.96 -6.28 7.00
C ALA A 110 -5.37 -5.27 8.00
N VAL A 111 -5.41 -5.58 9.31
CA VAL A 111 -4.82 -4.74 10.35
C VAL A 111 -3.30 -4.66 10.20
N ILE A 112 -2.63 -5.79 9.96
CA ILE A 112 -1.19 -5.85 9.71
C ILE A 112 -0.82 -5.02 8.48
N ALA A 113 -1.55 -5.20 7.37
CA ALA A 113 -1.30 -4.49 6.12
C ALA A 113 -1.47 -2.97 6.27
N LEU A 114 -2.50 -2.52 7.02
CA LEU A 114 -2.69 -1.10 7.33
C LEU A 114 -1.54 -0.55 8.18
N GLY A 115 -1.12 -1.27 9.22
CA GLY A 115 0.01 -0.87 10.07
C GLY A 115 1.30 -0.71 9.26
N ILE A 116 1.60 -1.67 8.39
CA ILE A 116 2.75 -1.64 7.49
C ILE A 116 2.66 -0.46 6.51
N GLY A 117 1.49 -0.21 5.92
CA GLY A 117 1.30 0.91 5.02
C GLY A 117 1.51 2.27 5.69
N LEU A 118 1.09 2.41 6.95
CA LEU A 118 1.38 3.60 7.76
C LEU A 118 2.89 3.74 7.99
N LEU A 119 3.59 2.68 8.38
CA LEU A 119 5.05 2.69 8.55
C LEU A 119 5.78 3.10 7.25
N PHE A 120 5.36 2.55 6.10
CA PHE A 120 5.93 2.94 4.81
C PHE A 120 5.62 4.39 4.43
N THR A 121 4.48 4.93 4.87
CA THR A 121 4.18 6.35 4.70
C THR A 121 5.18 7.21 5.48
N PHE A 122 5.43 6.89 6.75
CA PHE A 122 6.43 7.58 7.57
C PHE A 122 7.84 7.46 6.97
N LEU A 123 8.23 6.25 6.60
CA LEU A 123 9.55 5.98 6.02
C LEU A 123 9.77 6.79 4.73
N ASN A 124 8.80 6.78 3.82
CA ASN A 124 8.91 7.55 2.57
C ASN A 124 8.88 9.06 2.81
N ALA A 125 8.13 9.53 3.81
CA ALA A 125 8.15 10.92 4.21
C ALA A 125 9.54 11.36 4.69
N LEU A 126 10.23 10.54 5.50
CA LEU A 126 11.60 10.79 5.94
C LEU A 126 12.62 10.76 4.79
N ILE A 127 12.47 9.81 3.86
CA ILE A 127 13.38 9.68 2.71
C ILE A 127 13.25 10.88 1.75
N LEU A 128 12.04 11.38 1.55
CA LEU A 128 11.74 12.36 0.50
C LEU A 128 11.68 13.81 1.00
N MET A 129 11.58 14.04 2.31
CA MET A 129 11.58 15.40 2.87
C MET A 129 12.87 16.14 2.51
N ASP A 130 12.74 17.44 2.26
CA ASP A 130 13.91 18.30 2.12
C ASP A 130 14.37 18.75 3.52
N PRO A 131 15.70 18.84 3.76
CA PRO A 131 16.21 19.41 4.98
C PRO A 131 15.58 20.80 5.15
N GLN A 132 14.92 21.04 6.29
CA GLN A 132 14.41 22.36 6.59
C GLN A 132 15.59 23.33 6.51
N LYS A 133 15.50 24.32 5.62
CA LYS A 133 16.44 25.42 5.57
C LYS A 133 16.41 26.03 6.97
N LYS A 134 17.53 25.97 7.71
CA LYS A 134 17.68 26.68 8.99
C LYS A 134 17.08 28.07 8.78
N LEU A 135 16.13 28.45 9.63
CA LEU A 135 15.69 29.83 9.79
C LEU A 135 16.95 30.61 10.20
N SER A 136 17.65 31.17 9.22
CA SER A 136 18.75 32.11 9.37
C SER A 136 18.19 33.52 9.30
#